data_AF-A0A1F2ULH0-F1
#
_entry.id   AF-A0A1F2ULH0-F1
#
_cell.length_a   1.000
_cell.length_b   1.000
_cell.length_c   1.000
_cell.angle_alpha   90.00
_cell.angle_beta   90.00
_cell.angle_gamma   90.00
#
_symmetry.space_group_name_H-M   'P 1'
#
loop_
_entity.id
_entity.type
_entity.pdbx_description
1 polymer ?
#
loop_
_entity_poly.entity_id
_entity_poly.type
_entity_poly.pdbx_seq_one_letter_code
_entity_poly.pdbx_strand_id
1 'polypeptide(L)'
;MVVAVFAATAVLELFYLGARTKSKNLDIGLGSALFSIFRFNRSQTGGYVSHLGMAIMIFGVAGSMLYVHDIPATLGSTPGETVRAGSYELKLKEYRQTTRLGQQVTNAIFEMRNLDKGANAPVREIAPKMVFHEVQQQQTLEAAIHYEAFRDVFVVFNGIDDKGQIALNIKINPLISFVWIGSVVLGLGTMVAMWPKSTRPRATARRREDEEVLDEALASTE
;
A
#
# COMPACT_ATOMS: atom_id res chain seq x y z
N MET A 1 18.54 3.07 4.61
CA MET A 1 18.71 2.17 5.77
C MET A 1 18.23 2.80 7.09
N VAL A 2 18.73 3.99 7.47
CA VAL A 2 18.37 4.67 8.75
C VAL A 2 16.87 4.94 8.90
N VAL A 3 16.21 5.42 7.84
CA VAL A 3 14.77 5.76 7.86
C VAL A 3 13.89 4.51 8.06
N ALA A 4 14.25 3.38 7.45
CA ALA A 4 13.50 2.13 7.58
C ALA A 4 13.62 1.52 8.99
N VAL A 5 14.84 1.57 9.56
CA VAL A 5 15.08 1.12 10.94
C VAL A 5 14.31 1.98 11.93
N PHE A 6 14.32 3.31 11.75
CA PHE A 6 13.57 4.25 12.58
C PHE A 6 12.05 4.04 12.51
N ALA A 7 11.51 3.87 11.30
CA ALA A 7 10.07 3.60 11.13
C ALA A 7 9.66 2.27 11.77
N ALA A 8 10.46 1.21 11.61
CA ALA A 8 10.21 -0.08 12.23
C ALA A 8 10.30 -0.02 13.77
N THR A 9 11.28 0.70 14.32
CA THR A 9 11.42 0.89 15.78
C THR A 9 10.27 1.70 16.36
N ALA A 10 9.84 2.78 15.70
CA ALA A 10 8.71 3.58 16.16
C ALA A 10 7.41 2.77 16.23
N VAL A 11 7.16 1.91 15.23
CA VAL A 11 6.00 0.99 15.23
C VAL A 11 6.11 -0.04 16.36
N LEU A 12 7.28 -0.67 16.52
CA LEU A 12 7.50 -1.67 17.57
C LEU A 12 7.39 -1.07 18.97
N GLU A 13 7.89 0.14 19.20
CA GLU A 13 7.78 0.85 20.47
C GLU A 13 6.34 1.21 20.83
N LEU A 14 5.54 1.65 19.85
CA LEU A 14 4.11 1.93 20.07
C LEU A 14 3.35 0.66 20.49
N PHE A 15 3.63 -0.47 19.83
CA PHE A 15 3.04 -1.76 20.20
C PHE A 15 3.54 -2.25 21.57
N TYR A 16 4.83 -2.10 21.86
CA TYR A 16 5.43 -2.53 23.11
C TYR A 16 4.95 -1.70 24.32
N LEU A 17 4.94 -0.37 24.22
CA LEU A 17 4.39 0.51 25.27
C LEU A 17 2.90 0.26 25.49
N GLY A 18 2.14 0.07 24.40
CA GLY A 18 0.72 -0.27 24.48
C GLY A 18 0.46 -1.58 25.23
N ALA A 19 1.23 -2.63 24.92
CA ALA A 19 1.13 -3.93 25.58
C ALA A 19 1.62 -3.88 27.05
N ARG A 20 2.73 -3.18 27.32
CA ARG A 20 3.33 -3.08 28.66
C ARG A 20 2.47 -2.30 29.63
N THR A 21 1.89 -1.19 29.20
CA THR A 21 0.99 -0.37 30.03
C THR A 21 -0.24 -1.17 30.44
N LYS A 22 -0.75 -2.02 29.53
CA LYS A 22 -1.92 -2.85 29.79
C LYS A 22 -1.61 -4.08 30.64
N SER A 23 -0.43 -4.69 30.48
CA SER A 23 0.06 -5.78 31.34
C SER A 23 0.26 -5.32 32.79
N LYS A 24 0.84 -4.13 33.00
CA LYS A 24 1.01 -3.54 34.34
C LYS A 24 -0.32 -3.19 35.02
N ASN A 25 -1.31 -2.73 34.27
CA ASN A 25 -2.59 -2.30 34.84
C ASN A 25 -3.57 -3.47 35.10
N LEU A 26 -3.34 -4.65 34.52
CA LEU A 26 -4.25 -5.81 34.59
C LEU A 26 -3.60 -7.06 35.19
N ASP A 27 -2.33 -6.98 35.61
CA ASP A 27 -1.53 -8.04 36.24
C ASP A 27 -1.59 -9.39 35.48
N ILE A 28 -1.52 -9.32 34.15
CA ILE A 28 -1.58 -10.45 33.22
C ILE A 28 -0.30 -10.54 32.39
N GLY A 29 0.10 -11.79 32.06
CA GLY A 29 1.30 -12.08 31.28
C GLY A 29 1.26 -11.43 29.88
N LEU A 30 2.43 -11.05 29.36
CA LEU A 30 2.56 -10.21 28.15
C LEU A 30 1.86 -10.82 26.91
N GLY A 31 1.90 -12.14 26.77
CA GLY A 31 1.17 -12.89 25.73
C GLY A 31 -0.35 -12.89 25.94
N SER A 32 -0.82 -13.06 27.18
CA SER A 32 -2.25 -12.95 27.51
C SER A 32 -2.77 -11.51 27.42
N ALA A 33 -1.94 -10.50 27.66
CA ALA A 33 -2.26 -9.09 27.45
C ALA A 33 -2.41 -8.77 25.95
N LEU A 34 -1.50 -9.30 25.11
CA LEU A 34 -1.64 -9.27 23.65
C LEU A 34 -2.96 -9.92 23.21
N PHE A 35 -3.32 -11.08 23.78
CA PHE A 35 -4.53 -11.81 23.41
C PHE A 35 -5.82 -11.18 23.98
N SER A 36 -5.78 -10.56 25.17
CA SER A 36 -6.94 -9.89 25.76
C SER A 36 -7.26 -8.54 25.10
N ILE A 37 -6.27 -7.89 24.46
CA ILE A 37 -6.47 -6.74 23.56
C ILE A 37 -7.42 -7.10 22.39
N PHE A 38 -7.39 -8.34 21.92
CA PHE A 38 -8.28 -8.82 20.86
C PHE A 38 -9.70 -9.13 21.34
N ARG A 39 -9.94 -9.32 22.65
CA ARG A 39 -11.15 -10.00 23.12
C ARG A 39 -12.15 -9.15 23.92
N PHE A 40 -11.76 -7.98 24.46
CA PHE A 40 -12.61 -7.31 25.46
C PHE A 40 -13.04 -5.85 25.20
N ASN A 41 -12.61 -5.16 24.13
CA ASN A 41 -13.13 -3.81 23.86
C ASN A 41 -13.01 -3.43 22.37
N ARG A 42 -14.14 -3.45 21.65
CA ARG A 42 -14.23 -3.18 20.20
C ARG A 42 -13.56 -1.86 19.80
N SER A 43 -13.71 -0.81 20.61
CA SER A 43 -13.09 0.50 20.31
C SER A 43 -11.56 0.48 20.45
N GLN A 44 -11.02 -0.28 21.42
CA GLN A 44 -9.57 -0.43 21.56
C GLN A 44 -9.01 -1.34 20.48
N THR A 45 -9.64 -2.49 20.23
CA THR A 45 -9.21 -3.44 19.20
C THR A 45 -9.21 -2.77 17.82
N GLY A 46 -10.24 -2.00 17.49
CA GLY A 46 -10.29 -1.24 16.24
C GLY A 46 -9.15 -0.23 16.12
N GLY A 47 -8.87 0.54 17.17
CA GLY A 47 -7.75 1.49 17.19
C GLY A 47 -6.38 0.83 16.96
N TYR A 48 -6.12 -0.33 17.57
CA TYR A 48 -4.88 -1.07 17.33
C TYR A 48 -4.77 -1.62 15.91
N VAL A 49 -5.88 -2.13 15.35
CA VAL A 49 -5.93 -2.59 13.95
C VAL A 49 -5.68 -1.42 13.00
N SER A 50 -6.24 -0.24 13.30
CA SER A 50 -5.96 0.98 12.53
C SER A 50 -4.47 1.36 12.56
N HIS A 51 -3.84 1.37 13.73
CA HIS A 51 -2.40 1.66 13.83
C HIS A 51 -1.53 0.61 13.12
N LEU A 52 -1.93 -0.67 13.15
CA LEU A 52 -1.27 -1.71 12.37
C LEU A 52 -1.37 -1.43 10.87
N GLY A 53 -2.56 -1.06 10.38
CA GLY A 53 -2.77 -0.67 8.98
C GLY A 53 -1.87 0.50 8.56
N MET A 54 -1.80 1.55 9.39
CA MET A 54 -0.90 2.69 9.17
C MET A 54 0.57 2.27 9.13
N ALA A 55 1.00 1.41 10.06
CA ALA A 55 2.38 0.90 10.07
C ALA A 55 2.73 0.13 8.79
N ILE A 56 1.81 -0.72 8.31
CA ILE A 56 1.96 -1.47 7.06
C ILE A 56 2.05 -0.50 5.87
N MET A 57 1.24 0.56 5.84
CA MET A 57 1.32 1.59 4.78
C MET A 57 2.66 2.30 4.77
N ILE A 58 3.14 2.77 5.93
CA ILE A 58 4.44 3.44 6.07
C ILE A 58 5.56 2.52 5.60
N PHE A 59 5.52 1.25 5.99
CA PHE A 59 6.47 0.24 5.51
C PHE A 59 6.41 0.07 3.98
N GLY A 60 5.22 -0.01 3.41
CA GLY A 60 5.02 -0.11 1.95
C GLY A 60 5.60 1.09 1.20
N VAL A 61 5.30 2.32 1.65
CA VAL A 61 5.81 3.56 1.04
C VAL A 61 7.32 3.67 1.17
N ALA A 62 7.88 3.43 2.37
CA ALA A 62 9.31 3.48 2.59
C ALA A 62 10.04 2.42 1.76
N GLY A 63 9.50 1.21 1.70
CA GLY A 63 10.00 0.12 0.88
C GLY A 63 9.96 0.46 -0.61
N SER A 64 8.84 1.02 -1.09
CA SER A 64 8.70 1.37 -2.52
C SER A 64 9.66 2.46 -2.97
N MET A 65 10.13 3.33 -2.08
CA MET A 65 11.11 4.37 -2.41
C MET A 65 12.56 3.85 -2.37
N LEU A 66 12.86 2.93 -1.44
CA LEU A 66 14.23 2.46 -1.21
C LEU A 66 14.70 1.38 -2.18
N TYR A 67 13.76 0.62 -2.74
CA TYR A 67 14.05 -0.55 -3.57
C TYR A 67 13.59 -0.39 -5.02
N VAL A 68 13.43 0.86 -5.49
CA VAL A 68 13.17 1.12 -6.91
C VAL A 68 14.37 0.66 -7.73
N HIS A 69 14.13 -0.25 -8.68
CA HIS A 69 15.12 -0.61 -9.69
C HIS A 69 14.80 0.15 -10.97
N ASP A 70 15.67 1.11 -11.31
CA ASP A 70 15.58 1.90 -12.54
C ASP A 70 16.49 1.29 -13.61
N ILE A 71 15.91 0.77 -14.68
CA ILE A 71 16.61 0.01 -15.71
C ILE A 71 16.41 0.71 -17.07
N PRO A 72 17.38 1.51 -17.52
CA PRO A 72 17.35 2.07 -18.86
C PRO A 72 17.56 0.95 -19.88
N ALA A 73 16.77 0.97 -20.95
CA ALA A 73 16.80 -0.02 -22.01
C ALA A 73 16.67 0.67 -23.37
N THR A 74 17.45 0.22 -24.35
CA THR A 74 17.30 0.67 -25.74
C THR A 74 17.09 -0.53 -26.65
N LEU A 75 16.26 -0.32 -27.67
CA LEU A 75 16.06 -1.27 -28.76
C LEU A 75 15.87 -0.49 -30.06
N GLY A 76 16.24 -1.07 -31.19
CA GLY A 76 15.91 -0.50 -32.48
C GLY A 76 14.40 -0.33 -32.69
N SER A 77 14.08 0.53 -33.63
CA SER A 77 12.71 0.95 -33.96
C SER A 77 11.94 -0.07 -34.83
N THR A 78 12.52 -1.25 -35.07
CA THR A 78 11.92 -2.26 -35.95
C THR A 78 10.96 -3.15 -35.16
N PRO A 79 9.69 -3.29 -35.61
CA PRO A 79 8.74 -4.24 -35.03
C PRO A 79 9.32 -5.66 -34.91
N GLY A 80 9.10 -6.30 -33.78
CA GLY A 80 9.60 -7.64 -33.47
C GLY A 80 10.90 -7.65 -32.66
N GLU A 81 11.59 -6.52 -32.54
CA GLU A 81 12.79 -6.40 -31.72
C GLU A 81 12.47 -6.54 -30.23
N THR A 82 13.38 -7.18 -29.50
CA THR A 82 13.22 -7.51 -28.08
C THR A 82 14.34 -6.91 -27.26
N VAL A 83 14.00 -6.37 -26.09
CA VAL A 83 14.97 -5.95 -25.08
C VAL A 83 14.67 -6.62 -23.76
N ARG A 84 15.73 -6.93 -23.00
CA ARG A 84 15.63 -7.44 -21.64
C ARG A 84 15.99 -6.35 -20.64
N ALA A 85 15.13 -6.16 -19.66
CA ALA A 85 15.31 -5.23 -18.55
C ALA A 85 15.02 -5.96 -17.23
N GLY A 86 16.09 -6.39 -16.55
CA GLY A 86 15.98 -7.22 -15.36
C GLY A 86 15.27 -8.54 -15.68
N SER A 87 14.22 -8.85 -14.92
CA SER A 87 13.38 -10.04 -15.09
C SER A 87 12.33 -9.91 -16.21
N TYR A 88 12.28 -8.80 -16.93
CA TYR A 88 11.27 -8.56 -17.96
C TYR A 88 11.89 -8.54 -19.35
N GLU A 89 11.18 -9.14 -20.29
CA GLU A 89 11.47 -9.05 -21.72
C GLU A 89 10.34 -8.26 -22.37
N LEU A 90 10.72 -7.22 -23.11
CA LEU A 90 9.82 -6.35 -23.86
C LEU A 90 10.06 -6.56 -25.34
N LYS A 91 9.00 -6.84 -26.08
CA LYS A 91 9.04 -6.97 -27.54
C LYS A 91 8.21 -5.86 -28.16
N LEU A 92 8.81 -5.08 -29.06
CA LEU A 92 8.09 -4.04 -29.79
C LEU A 92 7.10 -4.70 -30.77
N LYS A 93 5.81 -4.36 -30.67
CA LYS A 93 4.81 -4.75 -31.68
C LYS A 93 4.68 -3.69 -32.76
N GLU A 94 4.47 -2.45 -32.33
CA GLU A 94 4.20 -1.32 -33.21
C GLU A 94 4.58 -0.04 -32.47
N TYR A 95 5.05 0.96 -33.21
CA TYR A 95 5.07 2.34 -32.73
C TYR A 95 4.32 3.21 -33.74
N ARG A 96 3.52 4.14 -33.23
CA ARG A 96 2.70 5.05 -34.03
C ARG A 96 2.84 6.46 -33.50
N GLN A 97 3.20 7.38 -34.39
CA GLN A 97 3.16 8.81 -34.12
C GLN A 97 1.95 9.42 -34.82
N THR A 98 1.21 10.27 -34.11
CA THR A 98 0.03 10.96 -34.64
C THR A 98 0.02 12.38 -34.14
N THR A 99 -0.18 13.32 -35.06
CA THR A 99 -0.34 14.75 -34.71
C THR A 99 -1.82 15.08 -34.63
N ARG A 100 -2.27 15.63 -33.50
CA ARG A 100 -3.65 16.06 -33.30
C ARG A 100 -3.68 17.39 -32.55
N LEU A 101 -4.33 18.40 -33.12
CA LEU A 101 -4.57 19.70 -32.48
C LEU A 101 -3.27 20.37 -31.93
N GLY A 102 -2.16 20.31 -32.68
CA GLY A 102 -0.87 20.85 -32.22
C GLY A 102 -0.18 20.04 -31.13
N GLN A 103 -0.59 18.78 -30.93
CA GLN A 103 0.07 17.81 -30.06
C GLN A 103 0.59 16.66 -30.91
N GLN A 104 1.84 16.28 -30.72
CA GLN A 104 2.39 15.06 -31.31
C GLN A 104 2.34 13.96 -30.26
N VAL A 105 1.54 12.94 -30.53
CA VAL A 105 1.35 11.77 -29.66
C VAL A 105 2.09 10.60 -30.27
N THR A 106 3.06 10.07 -29.55
CA THR A 106 3.76 8.84 -29.91
C THR A 106 3.32 7.73 -28.97
N ASN A 107 2.68 6.71 -29.52
CA ASN A 107 2.24 5.52 -28.81
C ASN A 107 3.14 4.34 -29.21
N ALA A 108 3.69 3.62 -28.24
CA ALA A 108 4.53 2.46 -28.51
C ALA A 108 3.90 1.24 -27.81
N ILE A 109 3.58 0.20 -28.58
CA ILE A 109 2.93 -1.02 -28.10
C ILE A 109 3.99 -2.10 -27.93
N PHE A 110 4.08 -2.66 -26.73
CA PHE A 110 5.01 -3.72 -26.39
C PHE A 110 4.27 -4.95 -25.85
N GLU A 111 4.79 -6.12 -26.17
CA GLU A 111 4.52 -7.36 -25.45
C GLU A 111 5.54 -7.51 -24.34
N MET A 112 5.06 -7.57 -23.10
CA MET A 112 5.87 -7.79 -21.93
C MET A 112 5.71 -9.22 -21.42
N ARG A 113 6.85 -9.85 -21.11
CA ARG A 113 6.93 -11.17 -20.49
C ARG A 113 7.79 -11.13 -19.24
N ASN A 114 7.29 -11.70 -18.15
CA ASN A 114 8.05 -11.86 -16.90
C ASN A 114 8.81 -13.18 -16.93
N LEU A 115 10.13 -13.12 -17.08
CA LEU A 115 11.01 -14.28 -17.21
C LEU A 115 11.12 -15.11 -15.91
N ASP A 116 10.85 -14.53 -14.74
CA ASP A 116 10.88 -15.26 -13.45
C ASP A 116 9.80 -16.35 -13.40
N LYS A 117 8.72 -16.20 -14.18
CA LYS A 117 7.62 -17.18 -14.27
C LYS A 117 7.92 -18.32 -15.24
N GLY A 118 9.13 -18.37 -15.80
CA GLY A 118 9.57 -19.40 -16.75
C GLY A 118 8.99 -19.23 -18.15
N ALA A 119 9.19 -20.25 -19.00
CA ALA A 119 8.83 -20.20 -20.42
C ALA A 119 7.33 -19.97 -20.68
N ASN A 120 6.47 -20.34 -19.73
CA ASN A 120 5.01 -20.22 -19.84
C ASN A 120 4.46 -18.92 -19.21
N ALA A 121 5.34 -17.95 -18.98
CA ALA A 121 4.93 -16.65 -18.46
C ALA A 121 3.89 -15.99 -19.38
N PRO A 122 2.78 -15.48 -18.82
CA PRO A 122 1.75 -14.84 -19.63
C PRO A 122 2.33 -13.60 -20.31
N VAL A 123 2.12 -13.50 -21.62
CA VAL A 123 2.44 -12.30 -22.40
C VAL A 123 1.34 -11.29 -22.16
N ARG A 124 1.72 -10.05 -21.85
CA ARG A 124 0.79 -8.95 -21.63
C ARG A 124 1.17 -7.76 -22.49
N GLU A 125 0.18 -7.08 -23.02
CA GLU A 125 0.40 -5.89 -23.83
C GLU A 125 0.47 -4.65 -22.94
N ILE A 126 1.45 -3.78 -23.20
CA ILE A 126 1.60 -2.49 -22.55
C ILE A 126 1.80 -1.41 -23.62
N ALA A 127 1.22 -0.24 -23.40
CA ALA A 127 1.23 0.85 -24.36
C ALA A 127 1.66 2.17 -23.70
N PRO A 128 2.96 2.35 -23.39
CA PRO A 128 3.46 3.66 -22.96
C PRO A 128 3.31 4.71 -24.07
N LYS A 129 3.10 5.95 -23.66
CA LYS A 129 2.80 7.06 -24.56
C LYS A 129 3.62 8.30 -24.21
N MET A 130 4.04 9.02 -25.23
CA MET A 130 4.72 10.32 -25.12
C MET A 130 3.90 11.36 -25.87
N VAL A 131 3.65 12.50 -25.24
CA VAL A 131 2.91 13.61 -25.83
C VAL A 131 3.81 14.84 -25.84
N PHE A 132 4.07 15.38 -27.01
CA PHE A 132 4.71 16.68 -27.18
C PHE A 132 3.66 17.74 -27.47
N HIS A 133 3.63 18.77 -26.63
CA HIS A 133 2.74 19.91 -26.79
C HIS A 133 3.48 21.06 -27.47
N GLU A 134 3.14 21.35 -28.73
CA GLU A 134 3.89 22.32 -29.54
C GLU A 134 3.75 23.75 -28.99
N VAL A 135 2.57 24.13 -28.50
CA VAL A 135 2.34 25.49 -27.98
C VAL A 135 3.13 25.75 -26.69
N GLN A 136 3.20 24.75 -25.80
CA GLN A 136 3.90 24.87 -24.52
C GLN A 136 5.39 24.51 -24.63
N GLN A 137 5.83 23.92 -25.74
CA GLN A 137 7.17 23.34 -25.91
C GLN A 137 7.50 22.37 -24.76
N GLN A 138 6.53 21.56 -24.35
CA GLN A 138 6.63 20.64 -23.22
C GLN A 138 6.35 19.19 -23.65
N GLN A 139 7.08 18.25 -23.04
CA GLN A 139 6.91 16.81 -23.22
C GLN A 139 6.29 16.20 -21.96
N THR A 140 5.25 15.39 -22.16
CA THR A 140 4.59 14.61 -21.10
C THR A 140 4.75 13.13 -21.40
N LEU A 141 5.23 12.37 -20.42
CA LEU A 141 5.39 10.93 -20.52
C LEU A 141 4.28 10.23 -19.74
N GLU A 142 3.52 9.39 -20.42
CA GLU A 142 2.49 8.54 -19.85
C GLU A 142 3.04 7.12 -19.76
N ALA A 143 3.45 6.74 -18.55
CA ALA A 143 4.01 5.43 -18.28
C ALA A 143 2.94 4.34 -18.33
N ALA A 144 3.24 3.21 -18.94
CA ALA A 144 2.41 2.02 -18.81
C ALA A 144 2.71 1.33 -17.49
N ILE A 145 1.68 1.05 -16.69
CA ILE A 145 1.80 0.43 -15.37
C ILE A 145 1.33 -1.02 -15.44
N HIS A 146 2.14 -1.90 -14.88
CA HIS A 146 1.81 -3.30 -14.72
C HIS A 146 1.82 -3.73 -13.25
N TYR A 147 0.66 -4.14 -12.75
CA TYR A 147 0.51 -4.57 -11.37
C TYR A 147 0.83 -6.07 -11.22
N GLU A 148 1.75 -6.39 -10.32
CA GLU A 148 1.96 -7.74 -9.80
C GLU A 148 1.71 -7.78 -8.29
N ALA A 149 1.62 -9.00 -7.71
CA ALA A 149 1.24 -9.17 -6.31
C ALA A 149 2.20 -8.51 -5.31
N PHE A 150 3.49 -8.38 -5.66
CA PHE A 150 4.53 -7.86 -4.76
C PHE A 150 5.38 -6.74 -5.36
N ARG A 151 5.16 -6.41 -6.63
CA ARG A 151 5.94 -5.40 -7.37
C ARG A 151 5.12 -4.84 -8.52
N ASP A 152 5.29 -3.56 -8.76
CA ASP A 152 4.69 -2.86 -9.88
C ASP A 152 5.78 -2.49 -10.88
N VAL A 153 5.50 -2.68 -12.17
CA VAL A 153 6.43 -2.36 -13.26
C VAL A 153 5.90 -1.15 -14.00
N PHE A 154 6.70 -0.11 -14.08
CA PHE A 154 6.41 1.10 -14.81
C PHE A 154 7.32 1.12 -16.03
N VAL A 155 6.73 1.14 -17.22
CA VAL A 155 7.48 1.27 -18.47
C VAL A 155 7.23 2.67 -19.00
N VAL A 156 8.30 3.45 -19.06
CA VAL A 156 8.30 4.83 -19.56
C VAL A 156 8.95 4.83 -20.93
N PHE A 157 8.26 5.37 -21.94
CA PHE A 157 8.84 5.59 -23.26
C PHE A 157 9.46 6.99 -23.30
N ASN A 158 10.79 7.06 -23.42
CA ASN A 158 11.55 8.31 -23.41
C ASN A 158 11.77 8.89 -24.82
N GLY A 159 11.18 8.27 -25.85
CA GLY A 159 11.34 8.69 -27.23
C GLY A 159 12.38 7.86 -27.99
N ILE A 160 12.96 8.48 -29.02
CA ILE A 160 13.97 7.88 -29.88
C ILE A 160 15.30 8.60 -29.60
N ASP A 161 16.38 7.84 -29.43
CA ASP A 161 17.72 8.35 -29.20
C ASP A 161 18.38 8.87 -30.49
N ASP A 162 19.57 9.46 -30.36
CA ASP A 162 20.33 10.00 -31.50
C ASP A 162 20.71 8.94 -32.55
N LYS A 163 20.62 7.66 -32.21
CA LYS A 163 20.93 6.51 -33.08
C LYS A 163 19.68 5.93 -33.74
N GLY A 164 18.50 6.51 -33.53
CA GLY A 164 17.24 6.00 -34.08
C GLY A 164 16.65 4.81 -33.31
N GLN A 165 17.15 4.55 -32.09
CA GLN A 165 16.67 3.49 -31.20
C GLN A 165 15.63 4.03 -30.24
N ILE A 166 14.63 3.21 -29.93
CA ILE A 166 13.66 3.50 -28.89
C ILE A 166 14.33 3.43 -27.52
N ALA A 167 14.28 4.54 -26.79
CA ALA A 167 14.72 4.63 -25.40
C ALA A 167 13.55 4.36 -24.45
N LEU A 168 13.69 3.34 -23.62
CA LEU A 168 12.76 2.98 -22.57
C LEU A 168 13.42 3.13 -21.21
N ASN A 169 12.61 3.43 -20.21
CA ASN A 169 13.02 3.33 -18.83
C ASN A 169 12.03 2.48 -18.04
N ILE A 170 12.51 1.36 -17.51
CA ILE A 170 11.69 0.40 -16.77
C ILE A 170 12.00 0.55 -15.29
N LYS A 171 10.99 0.98 -14.53
CA LYS A 171 11.05 1.12 -13.07
C LYS A 171 10.27 0.00 -12.40
N ILE A 172 10.96 -0.82 -11.62
CA ILE A 172 10.35 -1.88 -10.82
C ILE A 172 10.24 -1.36 -9.38
N ASN A 173 9.01 -1.14 -8.92
CA ASN A 173 8.70 -0.64 -7.59
C ASN A 173 8.13 -1.77 -6.75
N PRO A 174 8.93 -2.41 -5.89
CA PRO A 174 8.42 -3.43 -4.98
C PRO A 174 7.61 -2.79 -3.84
N LEU A 175 6.76 -3.59 -3.19
CA LEU A 175 6.08 -3.25 -1.93
C LEU A 175 4.96 -2.20 -1.97
N ILE A 176 4.65 -1.59 -3.12
CA ILE A 176 3.46 -0.70 -3.25
C ILE A 176 2.17 -1.43 -2.84
N SER A 177 2.08 -2.73 -3.12
CA SER A 177 0.95 -3.59 -2.71
C SER A 177 0.68 -3.54 -1.19
N PHE A 178 1.70 -3.32 -0.35
CA PHE A 178 1.52 -3.18 1.10
C PHE A 178 0.78 -1.89 1.47
N VAL A 179 0.89 -0.82 0.67
CA VAL A 179 0.12 0.41 0.88
C VAL A 179 -1.37 0.12 0.75
N TRP A 180 -1.76 -0.67 -0.26
CA TRP A 180 -3.14 -1.09 -0.45
C TRP A 180 -3.62 -2.01 0.68
N ILE A 181 -2.82 -3.01 1.06
CA ILE A 181 -3.14 -3.90 2.18
C ILE A 181 -3.31 -3.09 3.47
N GLY A 182 -2.36 -2.21 3.78
CA GLY A 182 -2.41 -1.35 4.95
C GLY A 182 -3.62 -0.41 4.93
N SER A 183 -4.02 0.12 3.77
CA SER A 183 -5.21 0.96 3.62
C SER A 183 -6.49 0.19 3.95
N VAL A 184 -6.62 -1.05 3.47
CA VAL A 184 -7.75 -1.93 3.79
C VAL A 184 -7.79 -2.23 5.29
N VAL A 185 -6.65 -2.59 5.89
CA VAL A 185 -6.55 -2.88 7.33
C VAL A 185 -6.89 -1.65 8.17
N LEU A 186 -6.38 -0.47 7.79
CA LEU A 186 -6.67 0.80 8.44
C LEU A 186 -8.17 1.12 8.39
N GLY A 187 -8.80 0.94 7.22
CA GLY A 187 -10.23 1.14 7.02
C GLY A 187 -11.06 0.21 7.91
N LEU A 188 -10.76 -1.09 7.91
CA LEU A 188 -11.45 -2.08 8.73
C LEU A 188 -11.27 -1.81 10.23
N GLY A 189 -10.07 -1.47 10.68
CA GLY A 189 -9.81 -1.10 12.07
C GLY A 189 -10.64 0.11 12.51
N THR A 190 -10.73 1.10 11.63
CA THR A 190 -11.50 2.34 11.89
C THR A 190 -13.00 2.05 11.95
N MET A 191 -13.52 1.21 11.05
CA MET A 191 -14.91 0.76 11.09
C MET A 191 -15.24 0.02 12.39
N VAL A 192 -14.35 -0.87 12.85
CA VAL A 192 -14.50 -1.60 14.11
C VAL A 192 -14.43 -0.64 15.32
N ALA A 193 -13.56 0.37 15.26
CA ALA A 193 -13.41 1.36 16.33
C ALA A 193 -14.65 2.25 16.48
N MET A 194 -15.27 2.63 15.35
CA MET A 194 -16.47 3.47 15.29
C MET A 194 -17.77 2.69 15.53
N TRP A 195 -17.73 1.36 15.59
CA TRP A 195 -18.94 0.56 15.77
C TRP A 195 -19.62 0.88 17.11
N PRO A 196 -20.90 1.28 17.12
CA PRO A 196 -21.57 1.73 18.33
C PRO A 196 -21.57 0.62 19.38
N LYS A 197 -21.17 0.98 20.60
CA LYS A 197 -21.27 0.09 21.75
C LYS A 197 -22.76 -0.08 22.06
N SER A 198 -23.23 -1.32 22.19
CA SER A 198 -24.50 -1.55 22.87
C SER A 198 -24.31 -1.05 24.29
N THR A 199 -24.85 0.13 24.56
CA THR A 199 -24.95 0.72 25.89
C THR A 199 -25.82 -0.22 26.71
N ARG A 200 -25.26 -1.26 27.31
CA ARG A 200 -25.84 -1.79 28.54
C ARG A 200 -25.55 -0.74 29.60
N PRO A 201 -26.56 0.02 30.07
CA PRO A 201 -26.33 1.05 31.07
C PRO A 201 -25.90 0.31 32.34
N ARG A 202 -24.60 0.30 32.63
CA ARG A 202 -24.09 -0.19 33.92
C ARG A 202 -24.54 0.72 35.08
N ALA A 203 -25.10 1.88 34.74
CA ALA A 203 -25.73 2.84 35.66
C ALA A 203 -27.04 2.33 36.28
N THR A 204 -27.79 1.41 35.63
CA THR A 204 -29.04 0.90 36.20
C THR A 204 -28.85 -0.22 37.21
N ALA A 205 -27.74 -0.96 37.14
CA ALA A 205 -27.43 -2.00 38.14
C ALA A 205 -26.97 -1.37 39.46
N ARG A 206 -26.09 -0.37 39.40
CA ARG A 206 -25.56 0.30 40.60
C ARG A 206 -26.61 1.15 41.32
N ARG A 207 -27.49 1.83 40.57
CA ARG A 207 -28.60 2.61 41.15
C ARG A 207 -29.64 1.73 41.84
N ARG A 208 -29.84 0.49 41.38
CA ARG A 208 -30.72 -0.49 42.05
C ARG A 208 -30.10 -1.02 43.34
N GLU A 209 -28.81 -1.34 43.33
CA GLU A 209 -28.08 -1.74 44.54
C GLU A 209 -28.07 -0.61 45.59
N ASP A 210 -27.87 0.65 45.16
CA ASP A 210 -27.90 1.80 46.07
C ASP A 210 -29.31 2.08 46.61
N GLU A 211 -30.37 1.92 45.81
CA GLU A 211 -31.78 2.04 46.25
C GLU A 211 -32.17 0.91 47.22
N GLU A 212 -31.75 -0.33 46.96
CA GLU A 212 -32.05 -1.50 47.79
C GLU A 212 -31.37 -1.43 49.17
N VAL A 213 -30.12 -0.94 49.23
CA VAL A 213 -29.39 -0.70 50.49
C VAL A 213 -30.00 0.46 51.30
N LEU A 214 -30.51 1.49 50.63
CA LEU A 214 -31.21 2.60 51.27
C LEU A 214 -32.54 2.16 51.87
N ASP A 215 -33.31 1.35 51.15
CA ASP A 215 -34.58 0.81 51.64
C ASP A 215 -34.37 -0.13 52.85
N GLU A 216 -33.34 -0.97 52.83
CA GLU A 216 -32.99 -1.85 53.96
C GLU A 216 -32.52 -1.06 55.20
N ALA A 217 -31.78 0.02 55.00
CA ALA A 217 -31.36 0.91 56.08
C ALA A 217 -32.56 1.62 56.72
N LEU A 218 -33.51 2.12 55.92
CA LEU A 218 -34.72 2.80 56.42
C LEU A 218 -35.63 1.84 57.20
N ALA A 219 -35.81 0.60 56.71
CA ALA A 219 -36.60 -0.43 57.38
C ALA A 219 -36.02 -0.88 58.74
N SER A 220 -34.71 -0.67 58.98
CA SER A 220 -34.05 -1.00 60.24
C SER A 220 -34.15 0.08 61.32
N THR A 221 -34.70 1.25 60.98
CA THR A 221 -34.74 2.44 61.87
C THR A 221 -36.14 2.71 62.45
N GLU A 222 -37.17 1.98 62.01
CA GLU A 222 -38.52 1.94 62.57
C GLU A 222 -38.69 0.79 63.57
#